data_AF-A0A7X3UH93-F1
#
_entry.id   AF-A0A7X3UH93-F1
#
_cell.length_a   1.000
_cell.length_b   1.000
_cell.length_c   1.000
_cell.angle_alpha   90.00
_cell.angle_beta   90.00
_cell.angle_gamma   90.00
#
_symmetry.space_group_name_H-M   'P 1'
#
loop_
_entity.id
_entity.type
_entity.pdbx_description
1 polymer ?
#
loop_
_entity_poly.entity_id
_entity_poly.type
_entity_poly.pdbx_seq_one_letter_code
_entity_poly.pdbx_strand_id
1 'polypeptide(L)'
;MPKNKIVLNLDDNLEVTLTGFIAPIEYTESNYHVAYEWDELANLRVAVPEKEYSASVFRAFLPDEAVSVGTPWRIEEEGALELLRQLHPNPNLDMRGYGDPGLWACLRAYTDEFADIVFRIHTEFKLGDGWFTPSQFTGHLIVNRPEKTVSFFQMRVPEGPVNFEVGWQDERSWDDSNWIMDTGFCSQMELRAGAEAVLQDITTGLKSTMSGSTAITQEEAERSLNCQFYKSEQIDWVSMEAALELAQAQQKPIHAISIDGPLGDEAC
;
A
#
# COMPACT_ATOMS: atom_id res chain seq x y z
N MET A 1 -29.89 -7.97 -2.44
CA MET A 1 -29.34 -8.74 -3.57
C MET A 1 -28.23 -9.62 -3.03
N PRO A 2 -28.20 -10.94 -3.27
CA PRO A 2 -27.04 -11.74 -2.91
C PRO A 2 -25.82 -11.19 -3.66
N LYS A 3 -24.78 -10.78 -2.94
CA LYS A 3 -23.53 -10.36 -3.59
C LYS A 3 -22.95 -11.60 -4.28
N ASN A 4 -22.68 -11.52 -5.58
CA ASN A 4 -22.01 -12.60 -6.29
C ASN A 4 -20.66 -12.85 -5.60
N LYS A 5 -20.44 -14.10 -5.18
CA LYS A 5 -19.20 -14.55 -4.57
C LYS A 5 -18.27 -15.06 -5.69
N ILE A 6 -17.05 -14.53 -5.73
CA ILE A 6 -16.05 -14.74 -6.78
C ILE A 6 -14.89 -15.52 -6.17
N VAL A 7 -14.45 -16.57 -6.88
CA VAL A 7 -13.26 -17.35 -6.52
C VAL A 7 -12.13 -16.97 -7.47
N LEU A 8 -10.99 -16.57 -6.94
CA LEU A 8 -9.78 -16.23 -7.69
C LEU A 8 -8.78 -17.38 -7.60
N ASN A 9 -8.04 -17.64 -8.67
CA ASN A 9 -7.04 -18.72 -8.72
C ASN A 9 -5.87 -18.31 -9.62
N LEU A 10 -4.70 -18.89 -9.34
CA LEU A 10 -3.50 -18.83 -10.17
C LEU A 10 -3.03 -20.24 -10.50
N ASP A 11 -2.27 -20.38 -11.59
CA ASP A 11 -1.47 -21.58 -11.85
C ASP A 11 -0.12 -21.43 -11.16
N ASP A 12 0.05 -22.14 -10.05
CA ASP A 12 1.23 -22.07 -9.18
C ASP A 12 2.52 -22.61 -9.85
N ASN A 13 2.44 -23.21 -11.05
CA ASN A 13 3.62 -23.74 -11.76
C ASN A 13 4.30 -22.75 -12.70
N LEU A 14 3.77 -21.53 -12.79
CA LEU A 14 4.30 -20.49 -13.66
C LEU A 14 5.23 -19.58 -12.87
N GLU A 15 6.15 -18.96 -13.60
CA GLU A 15 7.12 -18.03 -13.04
C GLU A 15 6.78 -16.59 -13.48
N VAL A 16 7.05 -15.64 -12.59
CA VAL A 16 6.86 -14.21 -12.81
C VAL A 16 8.18 -13.50 -12.50
N THR A 17 8.74 -12.81 -13.49
CA THR A 17 9.95 -12.01 -13.30
C THR A 17 9.58 -10.62 -12.79
N LEU A 18 10.00 -10.27 -11.58
CA LEU A 18 9.84 -8.94 -11.01
C LEU A 18 11.12 -8.12 -11.19
N THR A 19 10.98 -6.89 -11.69
CA THR A 19 11.99 -5.85 -11.62
C THR A 19 11.74 -4.97 -10.40
N GLY A 20 12.75 -4.77 -9.57
CA GLY A 20 12.72 -3.86 -8.43
C GLY A 20 13.60 -2.64 -8.63
N PHE A 21 13.17 -1.51 -8.09
CA PHE A 21 13.92 -0.25 -8.17
C PHE A 21 13.69 0.62 -6.93
N ILE A 22 14.76 1.28 -6.49
CA ILE A 22 14.72 2.33 -5.46
C ILE A 22 15.53 3.52 -5.99
N ALA A 23 14.87 4.65 -6.17
CA ALA A 23 15.49 5.91 -6.53
C ALA A 23 16.38 6.41 -5.38
N PRO A 24 17.47 7.13 -5.67
CA PRO A 24 18.26 7.78 -4.63
C PRO A 24 17.40 8.69 -3.76
N ILE A 25 17.65 8.66 -2.45
CA ILE A 25 17.08 9.64 -1.52
C ILE A 25 17.92 10.91 -1.65
N GLU A 26 17.39 11.92 -2.35
CA GLU A 26 18.09 13.17 -2.61
C GLU A 26 17.98 14.18 -1.47
N TYR A 27 16.85 14.16 -0.75
CA TYR A 27 16.60 15.03 0.39
C TYR A 27 15.68 14.37 1.44
N THR A 28 15.80 14.85 2.67
CA THR A 28 14.83 14.65 3.76
C THR A 28 14.43 16.03 4.28
N GLU A 29 13.35 16.18 5.05
CA GLU A 29 12.88 17.49 5.51
C GLU A 29 13.98 18.30 6.21
N SER A 30 14.77 17.63 7.03
CA SER A 30 15.90 18.25 7.73
C SER A 30 17.25 17.99 7.07
N ASN A 31 17.29 17.28 5.94
CA ASN A 31 18.51 16.84 5.24
C ASN A 31 19.55 16.15 6.15
N TYR A 32 19.09 15.43 7.18
CA TYR A 32 19.98 14.77 8.15
C TYR A 32 20.94 13.79 7.48
N HIS A 33 20.47 13.01 6.50
CA HIS A 33 21.29 12.04 5.77
C HIS A 33 22.53 12.66 5.09
N VAL A 34 22.47 13.94 4.67
CA VAL A 34 23.62 14.68 4.12
C VAL A 34 24.48 15.29 5.24
N ALA A 35 23.84 15.94 6.23
CA ALA A 35 24.55 16.67 7.27
C ALA A 35 25.30 15.76 8.26
N TYR A 36 24.83 14.52 8.43
CA TYR A 36 25.37 13.53 9.35
C TYR A 36 25.96 12.32 8.65
N GLU A 37 26.12 12.38 7.32
CA GLU A 37 26.77 11.34 6.52
C GLU A 37 26.15 9.94 6.78
N TRP A 38 24.81 9.84 6.81
CA TRP A 38 24.15 8.55 6.96
C TRP A 38 24.21 7.78 5.63
N ASP A 39 25.35 7.13 5.44
CA ASP A 39 25.72 6.46 4.18
C ASP A 39 24.69 5.41 3.76
N GLU A 40 24.14 4.65 4.69
CA GLU A 40 23.17 3.59 4.39
C GLU A 40 21.88 4.16 3.79
N LEU A 41 21.34 5.24 4.35
CA LEU A 41 20.13 5.89 3.82
C LEU A 41 20.39 6.57 2.47
N ALA A 42 21.52 7.30 2.34
CA ALA A 42 21.89 7.95 1.07
C ALA A 42 22.13 6.92 -0.07
N ASN A 43 22.62 5.74 0.30
CA ASN A 43 22.89 4.63 -0.62
C ASN A 43 21.84 3.53 -0.56
N LEU A 44 20.63 3.80 -0.05
CA LEU A 44 19.54 2.83 -0.05
C LEU A 44 19.19 2.46 -1.49
N ARG A 45 19.35 1.20 -1.87
CA ARG A 45 19.06 0.67 -3.20
C ARG A 45 18.34 -0.66 -3.07
N VAL A 46 17.66 -1.05 -4.15
CA VAL A 46 17.00 -2.35 -4.25
C VAL A 46 18.01 -3.48 -3.94
N ALA A 47 17.61 -4.42 -3.08
CA ALA A 47 18.46 -5.54 -2.71
C ALA A 47 18.71 -6.48 -3.89
N VAL A 48 17.68 -6.75 -4.70
CA VAL A 48 17.77 -7.59 -5.89
C VAL A 48 17.02 -6.93 -7.06
N PRO A 49 17.72 -6.35 -8.06
CA PRO A 49 17.07 -5.60 -9.15
C PRO A 49 16.11 -6.41 -10.02
N GLU A 50 16.39 -7.69 -10.22
CA GLU A 50 15.55 -8.59 -11.01
C GLU A 50 15.53 -9.96 -10.35
N LYS A 51 14.34 -10.53 -10.14
CA LYS A 51 14.18 -11.85 -9.54
C LYS A 51 12.95 -12.55 -10.12
N GLU A 52 13.11 -13.83 -10.38
CA GLU A 52 12.03 -14.73 -10.77
C GLU A 52 11.36 -15.31 -9.52
N TYR A 53 10.03 -15.36 -9.55
CA TYR A 53 9.19 -15.85 -8.48
C TYR A 53 8.14 -16.80 -9.02
N SER A 54 7.93 -17.91 -8.31
CA SER A 54 6.77 -18.76 -8.54
C SER A 54 5.49 -17.93 -8.38
N ALA A 55 4.52 -18.16 -9.26
CA ALA A 55 3.19 -17.56 -9.21
C ALA A 55 2.49 -17.83 -7.85
N SER A 56 2.90 -18.90 -7.14
CA SER A 56 2.40 -19.21 -5.79
C SER A 56 2.64 -18.08 -4.78
N VAL A 57 3.69 -17.26 -4.95
CA VAL A 57 3.95 -16.12 -4.07
C VAL A 57 2.83 -15.08 -4.17
N PHE A 58 2.26 -14.89 -5.35
CA PHE A 58 1.16 -13.95 -5.60
C PHE A 58 -0.18 -14.47 -5.08
N ARG A 59 -0.28 -15.76 -4.76
CA ARG A 59 -1.48 -16.33 -4.12
C ARG A 59 -1.73 -15.72 -2.74
N ALA A 60 -0.69 -15.26 -2.05
CA ALA A 60 -0.81 -14.53 -0.80
C ALA A 60 -1.72 -13.28 -0.91
N PHE A 61 -1.87 -12.71 -2.11
CA PHE A 61 -2.71 -11.54 -2.38
C PHE A 61 -4.15 -11.91 -2.76
N LEU A 62 -4.44 -13.20 -2.97
CA LEU A 62 -5.78 -13.68 -3.29
C LEU A 62 -6.54 -14.08 -2.01
N PRO A 63 -7.87 -14.00 -2.00
CA PRO A 63 -8.66 -14.42 -0.84
C PRO A 63 -8.82 -15.95 -0.80
N ASP A 64 -8.78 -16.52 0.40
CA ASP A 64 -9.01 -17.95 0.64
C ASP A 64 -10.46 -18.38 0.37
N GLU A 65 -11.38 -17.44 0.55
CA GLU A 65 -12.81 -17.65 0.36
C GLU A 65 -13.35 -16.81 -0.79
N ALA A 66 -14.53 -17.18 -1.26
CA ALA A 66 -15.19 -16.44 -2.32
C ALA A 66 -15.64 -15.04 -1.84
N VAL A 67 -15.13 -13.99 -2.49
CA VAL A 67 -15.33 -12.57 -2.11
C VAL A 67 -16.27 -11.83 -3.06
N SER A 68 -16.65 -10.63 -2.69
CA SER A 68 -17.35 -9.70 -3.58
C SER A 68 -16.45 -8.50 -3.88
N VAL A 69 -16.68 -7.87 -5.03
CA VAL A 69 -16.00 -6.62 -5.42
C VAL A 69 -16.07 -5.60 -4.27
N GLY A 70 -14.94 -4.95 -3.98
CA GLY A 70 -14.77 -3.97 -2.91
C GLY A 70 -14.76 -4.52 -1.48
N THR A 71 -14.95 -5.83 -1.27
CA THR A 71 -14.84 -6.42 0.08
C THR A 71 -13.38 -6.66 0.40
N PRO A 72 -12.81 -6.06 1.46
CA PRO A 72 -11.41 -6.25 1.81
C PRO A 72 -11.15 -7.63 2.43
N TRP A 73 -9.95 -8.16 2.23
CA TRP A 73 -9.41 -9.34 2.90
C TRP A 73 -7.94 -9.10 3.29
N ARG A 74 -7.45 -9.89 4.25
CA ARG A 74 -6.04 -9.84 4.66
C ARG A 74 -5.18 -10.62 3.68
N ILE A 75 -4.02 -10.05 3.34
CA ILE A 75 -2.98 -10.70 2.55
C ILE A 75 -2.16 -11.60 3.48
N GLU A 76 -1.70 -12.75 2.98
CA GLU A 76 -0.78 -13.60 3.75
C GLU A 76 0.62 -12.97 3.87
N GLU A 77 1.09 -12.85 5.11
CA GLU A 77 2.35 -12.17 5.42
C GLU A 77 3.58 -12.79 4.76
N GLU A 78 3.63 -14.11 4.63
CA GLU A 78 4.81 -14.82 4.12
C GLU A 78 5.11 -14.45 2.66
N GLY A 79 4.08 -14.44 1.80
CA GLY A 79 4.24 -14.05 0.39
C GLY A 79 4.59 -12.57 0.24
N ALA A 80 3.99 -11.70 1.05
CA ALA A 80 4.33 -10.27 1.04
C ALA A 80 5.78 -10.03 1.49
N LEU A 81 6.24 -10.68 2.57
CA LEU A 81 7.62 -10.63 3.04
C LEU A 81 8.61 -11.12 1.99
N GLU A 82 8.27 -12.19 1.27
CA GLU A 82 9.11 -12.72 0.20
C GLU A 82 9.31 -11.73 -0.96
N LEU A 83 8.28 -10.96 -1.31
CA LEU A 83 8.39 -9.88 -2.28
C LEU A 83 9.16 -8.68 -1.69
N LEU A 84 8.83 -8.23 -0.49
CA LEU A 84 9.50 -7.10 0.17
C LEU A 84 11.01 -7.31 0.34
N ARG A 85 11.46 -8.56 0.52
CA ARG A 85 12.88 -8.92 0.56
C ARG A 85 13.66 -8.59 -0.72
N GLN A 86 12.97 -8.42 -1.85
CA GLN A 86 13.59 -7.92 -3.08
C GLN A 86 13.98 -6.44 -2.97
N LEU A 87 13.18 -5.64 -2.26
CA LEU A 87 13.47 -4.22 -2.02
C LEU A 87 14.55 -4.06 -0.95
N HIS A 88 14.42 -4.75 0.18
CA HIS A 88 15.36 -4.66 1.29
C HIS A 88 15.50 -6.01 2.00
N PRO A 89 16.71 -6.47 2.39
CA PRO A 89 16.90 -7.80 2.98
C PRO A 89 16.16 -8.03 4.32
N ASN A 90 15.89 -6.96 5.06
CA ASN A 90 15.29 -7.01 6.40
C ASN A 90 13.95 -6.28 6.48
N PRO A 91 12.87 -6.74 5.81
CA PRO A 91 11.55 -6.18 6.02
C PRO A 91 10.94 -6.67 7.33
N ASN A 92 10.12 -5.83 7.93
CA ASN A 92 9.39 -6.09 9.15
C ASN A 92 7.95 -5.60 9.01
N LEU A 93 7.00 -6.52 9.18
CA LEU A 93 5.57 -6.21 9.17
C LEU A 93 5.04 -5.86 10.57
N ASP A 94 5.76 -6.25 11.64
CA ASP A 94 5.43 -5.87 13.02
C ASP A 94 6.05 -4.50 13.32
N MET A 95 5.37 -3.46 12.83
CA MET A 95 5.75 -2.07 13.03
C MET A 95 5.53 -1.68 14.48
N ARG A 96 6.44 -0.85 15.03
CA ARG A 96 6.74 -0.63 16.47
C ARG A 96 5.61 -0.09 17.37
N GLY A 97 4.44 -0.72 17.35
CA GLY A 97 3.29 -0.45 18.22
C GLY A 97 2.38 0.69 17.76
N TYR A 98 2.61 1.26 16.58
CA TYR A 98 1.79 2.32 16.00
C TYR A 98 0.88 1.74 14.91
N GLY A 99 -0.44 1.75 15.14
CA GLY A 99 -1.44 1.27 14.19
C GLY A 99 -1.67 -0.25 14.19
N ASP A 100 -2.70 -0.69 13.45
CA ASP A 100 -2.85 -2.11 13.09
C ASP A 100 -1.89 -2.37 11.91
N PRO A 101 -0.80 -3.14 12.07
CA PRO A 101 0.04 -3.54 10.96
C PRO A 101 -0.83 -4.33 9.97
N GLY A 102 -0.98 -3.78 8.77
CA GLY A 102 -2.01 -4.22 7.85
C GLY A 102 -1.48 -4.47 6.45
N LEU A 103 -1.76 -5.68 5.96
CA LEU A 103 -1.68 -6.01 4.55
C LEU A 103 -3.10 -6.35 4.12
N TRP A 104 -3.72 -5.43 3.37
CA TRP A 104 -5.10 -5.56 2.94
C TRP A 104 -5.19 -5.47 1.44
N ALA A 105 -6.03 -6.33 0.86
CA ALA A 105 -6.37 -6.32 -0.55
C ALA A 105 -7.89 -6.25 -0.72
N CYS A 106 -8.34 -5.76 -1.87
CA CYS A 106 -9.71 -5.91 -2.30
C CYS A 106 -9.80 -6.09 -3.83
N LEU A 107 -10.88 -6.74 -4.27
CA LEU A 107 -11.14 -6.96 -5.68
C LEU A 107 -11.77 -5.68 -6.24
N ARG A 108 -11.00 -4.92 -7.02
CA ARG A 108 -11.48 -3.69 -7.65
C ARG A 108 -12.35 -3.99 -8.86
N ALA A 109 -11.99 -5.00 -9.65
CA ALA A 109 -12.75 -5.36 -10.83
C ALA A 109 -12.63 -6.83 -11.22
N TYR A 110 -13.68 -7.34 -11.87
CA TYR A 110 -13.79 -8.71 -12.35
C TYR A 110 -14.56 -8.76 -13.66
N THR A 111 -13.85 -8.94 -14.77
CA THR A 111 -14.38 -9.09 -16.15
C THR A 111 -14.07 -10.48 -16.65
N ASP A 112 -14.65 -10.95 -17.76
CA ASP A 112 -14.42 -12.30 -18.30
C ASP A 112 -12.94 -12.64 -18.52
N GLU A 113 -12.11 -11.63 -18.80
CA GLU A 113 -10.69 -11.80 -19.08
C GLU A 113 -9.81 -11.53 -17.85
N PHE A 114 -10.13 -10.53 -17.03
CA PHE A 114 -9.24 -10.07 -15.97
C PHE A 114 -9.90 -9.97 -14.59
N ALA A 115 -9.10 -10.21 -13.55
CA ALA A 115 -9.37 -9.77 -12.19
C ALA A 115 -8.31 -8.75 -11.78
N ASP A 116 -8.74 -7.58 -11.30
CA ASP A 116 -7.85 -6.55 -10.78
C ASP A 116 -8.01 -6.47 -9.25
N ILE A 117 -6.96 -6.89 -8.57
CA ILE A 117 -6.82 -6.82 -7.11
C ILE A 117 -5.97 -5.60 -6.79
N VAL A 118 -6.51 -4.69 -5.99
CA VAL A 118 -5.72 -3.60 -5.41
C VAL A 118 -5.37 -3.91 -3.97
N PHE A 119 -4.21 -3.44 -3.53
CA PHE A 119 -3.74 -3.70 -2.19
C PHE A 119 -2.97 -2.53 -1.58
N ARG A 120 -2.86 -2.59 -0.26
CA ARG A 120 -2.11 -1.69 0.59
C ARG A 120 -1.35 -2.48 1.64
N ILE A 121 -0.07 -2.18 1.80
CA ILE A 121 0.85 -2.86 2.73
C ILE A 121 1.59 -1.80 3.55
N HIS A 122 1.54 -1.95 4.86
CA HIS A 122 2.40 -1.23 5.81
C HIS A 122 3.56 -2.13 6.21
N THR A 123 4.79 -1.59 6.18
CA THR A 123 6.02 -2.33 6.48
C THR A 123 7.11 -1.36 6.88
N GLU A 124 8.13 -1.88 7.54
CA GLU A 124 9.38 -1.20 7.86
C GLU A 124 10.57 -1.97 7.30
N PHE A 125 11.66 -1.28 6.96
CA PHE A 125 12.94 -1.85 6.62
C PHE A 125 13.93 -1.53 7.73
N LYS A 126 14.50 -2.58 8.33
CA LYS A 126 15.54 -2.43 9.35
C LYS A 126 16.87 -2.10 8.68
N LEU A 127 17.37 -0.89 8.90
CA LEU A 127 18.71 -0.46 8.53
C LEU A 127 19.70 -0.87 9.64
N GLY A 128 21.00 -0.74 9.37
CA GLY A 128 22.07 -0.99 10.33
C GLY A 128 21.94 -0.10 11.57
N ASP A 129 21.84 1.21 11.33
CA ASP A 129 21.83 2.23 12.40
C ASP A 129 20.42 2.76 12.72
N GLY A 130 19.39 2.23 12.06
CA GLY A 130 18.04 2.75 12.19
C GLY A 130 16.98 1.95 11.43
N TRP A 131 15.96 2.65 10.96
CA TRP A 131 14.91 2.09 10.12
C TRP A 131 14.51 3.05 9.01
N PHE A 132 13.89 2.48 8.00
CA PHE A 132 13.20 3.17 6.94
C PHE A 132 11.78 2.64 6.84
N THR A 133 10.80 3.49 7.00
CA THR A 133 9.39 3.13 7.02
C THR A 133 8.68 3.87 5.89
N PRO A 134 8.46 3.24 4.73
CA PRO A 134 7.62 3.83 3.70
C PRO A 134 6.24 4.13 4.28
N SER A 135 5.61 5.23 3.86
CA SER A 135 4.26 5.60 4.31
C SER A 135 3.26 4.46 4.07
N GLN A 136 3.38 3.82 2.91
CA GLN A 136 2.73 2.58 2.55
C GLN A 136 3.32 2.08 1.24
N PHE A 137 3.07 0.81 0.93
CA PHE A 137 3.06 0.34 -0.45
C PHE A 137 1.61 0.21 -0.93
N THR A 138 1.32 0.72 -2.11
CA THR A 138 0.07 0.48 -2.83
C THR A 138 0.35 -0.23 -4.14
N GLY A 139 -0.64 -0.95 -4.66
CA GLY A 139 -0.38 -1.75 -5.83
C GLY A 139 -1.57 -2.41 -6.49
N HIS A 140 -1.27 -3.01 -7.64
CA HIS A 140 -2.18 -3.80 -8.46
C HIS A 140 -1.60 -5.20 -8.67
N LEU A 141 -2.45 -6.21 -8.55
CA LEU A 141 -2.23 -7.55 -9.07
C LEU A 141 -3.34 -7.84 -10.07
N ILE A 142 -2.95 -7.98 -11.34
CA ILE A 142 -3.87 -8.28 -12.43
C ILE A 142 -3.68 -9.73 -12.84
N VAL A 143 -4.76 -10.50 -12.74
CA VAL A 143 -4.81 -11.91 -13.12
C VAL A 143 -5.57 -12.06 -14.42
N ASN A 144 -4.96 -12.71 -15.42
CA ASN A 144 -5.68 -13.24 -16.58
C ASN A 144 -6.45 -14.48 -16.10
N ARG A 145 -7.78 -14.40 -16.13
CA ARG A 145 -8.65 -15.43 -15.56
C ARG A 145 -8.67 -16.73 -16.37
N PRO A 146 -8.80 -16.70 -17.72
CA PRO A 146 -8.70 -17.92 -18.52
C PRO A 146 -7.39 -18.68 -18.33
N GLU A 147 -6.27 -17.95 -18.33
CA GLU A 147 -4.93 -18.55 -18.28
C GLU A 147 -4.44 -18.77 -16.85
N LYS A 148 -5.07 -18.13 -15.85
CA LYS A 148 -4.70 -18.14 -14.43
C LYS A 148 -3.28 -17.65 -14.20
N THR A 149 -2.87 -16.63 -14.95
CA THR A 149 -1.51 -16.07 -14.91
C THR A 149 -1.52 -14.65 -14.36
N VAL A 150 -0.38 -14.23 -13.79
CA VAL A 150 -0.14 -12.82 -13.45
C VAL A 150 0.17 -12.07 -14.75
N SER A 151 -0.74 -11.19 -15.17
CA SER A 151 -0.54 -10.34 -16.35
C SER A 151 0.21 -9.06 -16.04
N PHE A 152 0.00 -8.53 -14.83
CA PHE A 152 0.66 -7.34 -14.34
C PHE A 152 0.73 -7.37 -12.82
N PHE A 153 1.85 -6.93 -12.28
CA PHE A 153 2.02 -6.68 -10.85
C PHE A 153 2.75 -5.36 -10.67
N GLN A 154 2.30 -4.56 -9.73
CA GLN A 154 3.04 -3.41 -9.24
C GLN A 154 2.79 -3.23 -7.75
N MET A 155 3.87 -3.00 -7.01
CA MET A 155 3.85 -2.57 -5.63
C MET A 155 4.79 -1.38 -5.51
N ARG A 156 4.28 -0.21 -5.11
CA ARG A 156 5.07 1.03 -5.10
C ARG A 156 4.72 1.92 -3.90
N VAL A 157 5.66 2.76 -3.50
CA VAL A 157 5.34 3.88 -2.60
C VAL A 157 4.42 4.88 -3.33
N PRO A 158 3.46 5.50 -2.64
CA PRO A 158 2.55 6.48 -3.24
C PRO A 158 3.29 7.78 -3.58
N GLU A 159 2.67 8.55 -4.48
CA GLU A 159 3.03 9.95 -4.68
C GLU A 159 2.62 10.77 -3.45
N GLY A 160 3.33 11.87 -3.19
CA GLY A 160 3.03 12.74 -2.08
C GLY A 160 4.14 13.75 -1.82
N PRO A 161 3.93 14.70 -0.90
CA PRO A 161 4.98 15.61 -0.46
C PRO A 161 6.08 14.90 0.34
N VAL A 162 5.69 13.86 1.08
CA VAL A 162 6.53 12.90 1.81
C VAL A 162 5.95 11.51 1.61
N ASN A 163 6.78 10.47 1.66
CA ASN A 163 6.33 9.08 1.54
C ASN A 163 7.18 8.07 2.31
N PHE A 164 8.02 8.54 3.23
CA PHE A 164 8.66 7.69 4.21
C PHE A 164 9.01 8.47 5.49
N GLU A 165 9.14 7.71 6.58
CA GLU A 165 9.77 8.12 7.83
C GLU A 165 11.07 7.33 8.01
N VAL A 166 12.07 7.96 8.61
CA VAL A 166 13.29 7.28 9.07
C VAL A 166 13.54 7.66 10.52
N GLY A 167 14.19 6.76 11.24
CA GLY A 167 14.70 7.10 12.54
C GLY A 167 15.88 6.22 12.94
N TRP A 168 16.72 6.78 13.79
CA TRP A 168 17.98 6.20 14.22
C TRP A 168 18.31 6.66 15.63
N GLN A 169 19.17 5.91 16.30
CA GLN A 169 19.53 6.21 17.68
C GLN A 169 20.52 7.39 17.69
N ASP A 170 20.29 8.40 18.52
CA ASP A 170 21.27 9.48 18.68
C ASP A 170 22.42 8.99 19.57
N GLU A 171 23.50 8.50 18.95
CA GLU A 171 24.70 8.06 19.67
C GLU A 171 25.38 9.17 20.51
N ARG A 172 25.02 10.44 20.28
CA ARG A 172 25.53 11.59 21.04
C ARG A 172 24.67 11.94 22.25
N SER A 173 23.50 11.33 22.38
CA SER A 173 22.64 11.44 23.54
C SER A 173 23.24 10.67 24.72
N TRP A 174 23.06 11.19 25.92
CA TRP A 174 23.35 10.46 27.17
C TRP A 174 22.21 9.53 27.57
N ASP A 175 21.12 9.53 26.80
CA ASP A 175 19.92 8.72 26.97
C ASP A 175 19.76 7.81 25.74
N ASP A 176 19.98 6.51 25.95
CA ASP A 176 19.86 5.46 24.93
C ASP A 176 18.43 5.33 24.36
N SER A 177 17.43 5.98 24.97
CA SER A 177 16.07 6.05 24.44
C SER A 177 15.83 7.21 23.46
N ASN A 178 16.83 8.04 23.20
CA ASN A 178 16.70 9.18 22.30
C ASN A 178 16.84 8.73 20.82
N TRP A 179 15.69 8.65 20.15
CA TRP A 179 15.61 8.42 18.71
C TRP A 179 15.46 9.75 17.99
N ILE A 180 16.23 9.93 16.91
CA ILE A 180 16.01 11.03 15.97
C ILE A 180 15.06 10.52 14.89
N MET A 181 14.09 11.37 14.54
CA MET A 181 13.10 11.13 13.50
C MET A 181 13.31 12.15 12.38
N ASP A 182 13.16 11.71 11.13
CA ASP A 182 13.08 12.59 9.96
C ASP A 182 12.12 11.98 8.95
N THR A 183 11.56 12.80 8.08
CA THR A 183 10.69 12.36 6.99
C THR A 183 11.28 12.77 5.66
N GLY A 184 10.87 12.13 4.59
CA GLY A 184 11.36 12.48 3.27
C GLY A 184 10.52 11.93 2.14
N PHE A 185 11.06 12.10 0.93
CA PHE A 185 10.42 11.69 -0.30
C PHE A 185 11.36 10.84 -1.14
N CYS A 186 10.91 9.64 -1.49
CA CYS A 186 11.52 8.77 -2.47
C CYS A 186 10.70 8.85 -3.76
N SER A 187 11.31 9.33 -4.84
CA SER A 187 10.60 9.53 -6.11
C SER A 187 10.13 8.24 -6.77
N GLN A 188 10.77 7.12 -6.45
CA GLN A 188 10.37 5.81 -6.94
C GLN A 188 10.93 4.72 -6.02
N MET A 189 10.07 3.91 -5.44
CA MET A 189 10.42 2.66 -4.78
C MET A 189 9.35 1.65 -5.17
N GLU A 190 9.70 0.68 -6.00
CA GLU A 190 8.71 -0.24 -6.58
C GLU A 190 9.26 -1.63 -6.91
N LEU A 191 8.34 -2.61 -6.93
CA LEU A 191 8.46 -3.89 -7.62
C LEU A 191 7.43 -3.94 -8.74
N ARG A 192 7.80 -4.52 -9.89
CA ARG A 192 6.95 -4.52 -11.07
C ARG A 192 7.15 -5.74 -11.97
N ALA A 193 6.05 -6.21 -12.57
CA ALA A 193 6.04 -7.15 -13.69
C ALA A 193 4.94 -6.83 -14.69
N GLY A 194 5.14 -7.23 -15.94
CA GLY A 194 4.21 -6.98 -17.03
C GLY A 194 4.29 -5.55 -17.59
N ALA A 195 3.58 -5.32 -18.69
CA ALA A 195 3.60 -4.03 -19.40
C ALA A 195 2.52 -3.08 -18.88
N GLU A 196 2.84 -1.79 -18.76
CA GLU A 196 1.90 -0.73 -18.34
C GLU A 196 0.63 -0.67 -19.20
N ALA A 197 0.76 -1.02 -20.48
CA ALA A 197 -0.36 -1.07 -21.41
C ALA A 197 -1.50 -1.97 -20.88
N VAL A 198 -1.18 -3.06 -20.17
CA VAL A 198 -2.18 -3.95 -19.57
C VAL A 198 -3.02 -3.21 -18.52
N LEU A 199 -2.38 -2.42 -17.64
CA LEU A 199 -3.07 -1.62 -16.63
C LEU A 199 -3.94 -0.53 -17.27
N GLN A 200 -3.44 0.12 -18.33
CA GLN A 200 -4.18 1.14 -19.07
C GLN A 200 -5.38 0.58 -19.83
N ASP A 201 -5.21 -0.57 -20.49
CA ASP A 201 -6.26 -1.27 -21.24
C ASP A 201 -7.37 -1.73 -20.31
N ILE A 202 -7.01 -2.29 -19.14
CA ILE A 202 -7.98 -2.68 -18.12
C ILE A 202 -8.69 -1.45 -17.55
N THR A 203 -7.96 -0.39 -17.24
CA THR A 203 -8.58 0.84 -16.71
C THR A 203 -9.55 1.47 -17.73
N THR A 204 -9.18 1.48 -19.01
CA THR A 204 -10.03 2.00 -20.09
C THR A 204 -11.23 1.11 -20.36
N GLY A 205 -11.00 -0.20 -20.44
CA GLY A 205 -12.05 -1.22 -20.57
C GLY A 205 -13.04 -1.15 -19.42
N LEU A 206 -12.57 -1.03 -18.18
CA LEU A 206 -13.40 -0.90 -16.99
C LEU A 206 -14.22 0.39 -16.98
N LYS A 207 -13.65 1.53 -17.38
CA LYS A 207 -14.41 2.78 -17.55
C LYS A 207 -15.58 2.62 -18.53
N SER A 208 -15.39 1.83 -19.60
CA SER A 208 -16.47 1.52 -20.55
C SER A 208 -17.51 0.53 -20.02
N THR A 209 -17.16 -0.26 -18.99
CA THR A 209 -17.96 -1.35 -18.43
C THR A 209 -18.51 -1.04 -17.03
N MET A 210 -18.41 0.21 -16.54
CA MET A 210 -18.89 0.65 -15.21
C MET A 210 -20.43 0.70 -15.06
N SER A 211 -21.11 -0.25 -15.69
CA SER A 211 -22.54 -0.51 -15.57
C SER A 211 -22.75 -1.83 -14.80
N GLY A 212 -22.50 -1.83 -13.48
CA GLY A 212 -22.88 -2.97 -12.61
C GLY A 212 -21.86 -3.40 -11.55
N SER A 213 -22.25 -4.40 -10.75
CA SER A 213 -21.54 -4.94 -9.55
C SER A 213 -20.19 -5.64 -9.81
N THR A 214 -19.61 -5.46 -10.99
CA THR A 214 -18.40 -6.16 -11.44
C THR A 214 -17.14 -5.31 -11.33
N ALA A 215 -17.27 -4.02 -11.02
CA ALA A 215 -16.15 -3.13 -10.77
C ALA A 215 -16.54 -1.98 -9.84
N ILE A 216 -15.55 -1.42 -9.15
CA ILE A 216 -15.61 -0.17 -8.41
C ILE A 216 -14.51 0.78 -8.90
N THR A 217 -14.62 2.07 -8.57
CA THR A 217 -13.56 3.03 -8.89
C THR A 217 -12.30 2.77 -8.07
N GLN A 218 -11.18 3.37 -8.49
CA GLN A 218 -9.94 3.29 -7.73
C GLN A 218 -10.11 3.92 -6.35
N GLU A 219 -10.80 5.05 -6.29
CA GLU A 219 -11.07 5.81 -5.06
C GLU A 219 -11.99 5.03 -4.11
N GLU A 220 -12.99 4.31 -4.63
CA GLU A 220 -13.85 3.43 -3.83
C GLU A 220 -13.07 2.26 -3.23
N ALA A 221 -12.11 1.71 -3.98
CA ALA A 221 -11.27 0.61 -3.54
C ALA A 221 -10.27 1.08 -2.48
N GLU A 222 -9.60 2.22 -2.72
CA GLU A 222 -8.73 2.89 -1.76
C GLU A 222 -9.47 3.22 -0.47
N ARG A 223 -10.68 3.80 -0.55
CA ARG A 223 -11.50 4.05 0.64
C ARG A 223 -11.79 2.76 1.41
N SER A 224 -12.11 1.67 0.71
CA SER A 224 -12.42 0.37 1.32
C SER A 224 -11.22 -0.21 2.07
N LEU A 225 -10.01 -0.05 1.51
CA LEU A 225 -8.75 -0.42 2.17
C LEU A 225 -8.46 0.51 3.36
N ASN A 226 -8.54 1.83 3.19
CA ASN A 226 -8.28 2.82 4.23
C ASN A 226 -9.14 2.60 5.48
N CYS A 227 -10.41 2.18 5.32
CA CYS A 227 -11.30 1.84 6.43
C CYS A 227 -10.81 0.68 7.30
N GLN A 228 -9.88 -0.15 6.80
CA GLN A 228 -9.23 -1.21 7.58
C GLN A 228 -8.10 -0.69 8.46
N PHE A 229 -7.48 0.45 8.09
CA PHE A 229 -6.35 1.03 8.81
C PHE A 229 -6.80 2.14 9.78
N TYR A 230 -7.77 2.98 9.38
CA TYR A 230 -8.20 4.13 10.19
C TYR A 230 -9.70 4.12 10.44
N LYS A 231 -10.08 4.19 11.72
CA LYS A 231 -11.48 4.32 12.12
C LYS A 231 -12.08 5.67 11.70
N SER A 232 -11.26 6.70 11.54
CA SER A 232 -11.65 8.01 11.02
C SER A 232 -12.24 7.93 9.61
N GLU A 233 -11.78 7.00 8.77
CA GLU A 233 -12.26 6.81 7.40
C GLU A 233 -13.69 6.24 7.32
N GLN A 234 -14.17 5.68 8.43
CA GLN A 234 -15.54 5.18 8.57
C GLN A 234 -16.53 6.30 8.91
N ILE A 235 -16.04 7.52 9.18
CA ILE A 235 -16.88 8.70 9.41
C ILE A 235 -17.49 9.15 8.07
N ASP A 236 -18.76 9.53 8.11
CA ASP A 236 -19.43 10.20 7.01
C ASP A 236 -18.96 11.65 6.94
N TRP A 237 -17.83 11.87 6.28
CA TRP A 237 -17.22 13.18 6.11
C TRP A 237 -18.10 14.06 5.21
N VAL A 238 -18.64 15.12 5.80
CA VAL A 238 -19.46 16.13 5.13
C VAL A 238 -18.84 17.51 5.32
N SER A 239 -19.22 18.47 4.48
CA SER A 239 -18.80 19.86 4.70
C SER A 239 -19.36 20.40 6.02
N MET A 240 -18.76 21.47 6.54
CA MET A 240 -19.24 22.12 7.76
C MET A 240 -20.69 22.60 7.62
N GLU A 241 -21.06 23.13 6.46
CA GLU A 241 -22.43 23.59 6.16
C GLU A 241 -23.41 22.42 6.18
N ALA A 242 -23.06 21.31 5.52
CA ALA A 242 -23.88 20.10 5.52
C ALA A 242 -24.01 19.50 6.93
N ALA A 243 -22.94 19.52 7.74
CA ALA A 243 -22.99 19.09 9.13
C ALA A 243 -23.96 19.94 9.97
N LEU A 244 -23.98 21.27 9.77
CA LEU A 244 -24.91 22.19 10.43
C LEU A 244 -26.36 21.91 10.05
N GLU A 245 -26.64 21.69 8.75
CA GLU A 245 -27.97 21.32 8.26
C GLU A 245 -28.43 19.98 8.85
N LEU A 246 -27.56 18.97 8.85
CA LEU A 246 -27.84 17.66 9.44
C LEU A 246 -28.10 17.74 10.94
N ALA A 247 -27.31 18.52 11.67
CA ALA A 247 -27.49 18.72 13.11
C ALA A 247 -28.85 19.36 13.43
N GLN A 248 -29.24 20.39 12.66
CA GLN A 248 -30.55 21.03 12.81
C GLN A 248 -31.70 20.08 12.46
N ALA A 249 -31.61 19.38 11.32
CA ALA A 249 -32.64 18.44 10.88
C ALA A 249 -32.82 17.26 11.83
N GLN A 250 -31.73 16.75 12.42
CA GLN A 250 -31.73 15.64 13.36
C GLN A 250 -31.95 16.08 14.82
N GLN A 251 -32.06 17.39 15.09
CA GLN A 251 -32.15 17.97 16.43
C GLN A 251 -31.03 17.49 17.38
N LYS A 252 -29.80 17.39 16.86
CA LYS A 252 -28.62 16.96 17.61
C LYS A 252 -27.68 18.15 17.89
N PRO A 253 -27.04 18.20 19.08
CA PRO A 253 -26.00 19.18 19.34
C PRO A 253 -24.75 18.89 18.48
N ILE A 254 -23.98 19.93 18.20
CA ILE A 254 -22.69 19.81 17.51
C ILE A 254 -21.58 19.73 18.55
N HIS A 255 -20.71 18.73 18.41
CA HIS A 255 -19.44 18.65 19.11
C HIS A 255 -18.33 18.87 18.08
N ALA A 256 -17.54 19.94 18.25
CA ALA A 256 -16.40 20.23 17.40
C ALA A 256 -15.10 19.77 18.07
N ILE A 257 -14.28 19.04 17.33
CA ILE A 257 -12.91 18.65 17.72
C ILE A 257 -11.98 19.32 16.71
N SER A 258 -10.96 20.02 17.20
CA SER A 258 -9.87 20.55 16.37
C SER A 258 -8.65 19.67 16.61
N ILE A 259 -8.05 19.22 15.53
CA ILE A 259 -6.80 18.46 15.53
C ILE A 259 -5.74 19.25 14.75
N ASP A 260 -4.49 18.98 15.06
CA ASP A 260 -3.34 19.46 14.31
C ASP A 260 -2.61 18.22 13.77
N GLY A 261 -2.42 18.15 12.46
CA GLY A 261 -1.90 16.98 11.74
C GLY A 261 -2.95 16.18 10.94
N PRO A 262 -2.48 15.28 10.05
CA PRO A 262 -3.33 14.48 9.18
C PRO A 262 -4.10 13.39 9.93
N LEU A 263 -5.17 12.89 9.31
CA LEU A 263 -5.99 11.77 9.81
C LEU A 263 -5.67 10.41 9.17
N GLY A 264 -4.70 10.39 8.26
CA GLY A 264 -4.16 9.22 7.56
C GLY A 264 -2.67 9.43 7.29
N ASP A 265 -2.07 8.56 6.47
CA ASP A 265 -0.61 8.59 6.23
C ASP A 265 -0.16 9.86 5.51
N GLU A 266 0.72 10.61 6.16
CA GLU A 266 1.68 11.51 5.50
C GLU A 266 3.06 10.83 5.46
N ALA A 267 3.52 10.38 6.64
CA ALA A 267 4.49 9.32 6.83
C ALA A 267 3.84 8.24 7.73
N CYS A 268 4.39 7.01 7.76
CA CYS A 268 3.72 5.86 8.39
C CYS A 268 3.71 5.91 9.92
#